data_AF-A0A359DD04-F1
#
_entry.id   AF-A0A359DD04-F1
#
_cell.length_a   1.000
_cell.length_b   1.000
_cell.length_c   1.000
_cell.angle_alpha   90.00
_cell.angle_beta   90.00
_cell.angle_gamma   90.00
#
_symmetry.space_group_name_H-M   'P 1'
#
loop_
_entity.id
_entity.type
_entity.pdbx_description
1 polymer ?
#
loop_
_entity_poly.entity_id
_entity_poly.type
_entity_poly.pdbx_seq_one_letter_code
_entity_poly.pdbx_strand_id
1 'polypeptide(L)'
;MSISAFKIANKLITGREAVEQLAVELPRLNITNPLIVTDSILLKSGTVDHVIKQLGERAYGIFEGVEPEPEIAIVEACANAYRTGGHDGLIGVGGGSAIDIAKAVAGYVGHDGALEELFGVDQIKRKGPPLIAIPTTAGTGS
;
A
#
# COMPACT_ATOMS: atom_id res chain seq x y z
N MET A 1 9.62 9.83 -36.09
CA MET A 1 8.93 8.76 -35.32
C MET A 1 9.01 9.13 -33.86
N SER A 2 7.89 9.26 -33.16
CA SER A 2 7.87 9.39 -31.71
C SER A 2 7.76 8.00 -31.06
N ILE A 3 8.53 7.78 -30.00
CA ILE A 3 8.42 6.60 -29.14
C ILE A 3 7.57 7.01 -27.94
N SER A 4 6.59 6.18 -27.57
CA SER A 4 5.72 6.38 -26.41
C SER A 4 5.74 5.16 -25.51
N ALA A 5 5.61 5.36 -24.20
CA ALA A 5 5.51 4.29 -23.21
C ALA A 5 4.21 4.43 -22.41
N PHE A 6 3.58 3.29 -22.09
CA PHE A 6 2.38 3.22 -21.25
C PHE A 6 2.69 2.39 -20.01
N LYS A 7 2.48 2.97 -18.82
CA LYS A 7 2.75 2.32 -17.53
C LYS A 7 1.43 2.14 -16.78
N ILE A 8 1.19 0.93 -16.27
CA ILE A 8 0.00 0.56 -15.50
C ILE A 8 0.38 -0.46 -14.42
N ALA A 9 -0.48 -0.64 -13.42
CA ALA A 9 -0.37 -1.73 -12.46
C ALA A 9 -0.28 -3.09 -13.19
N ASN A 10 0.48 -4.02 -12.61
CA ASN A 10 0.69 -5.35 -13.19
C ASN A 10 -0.61 -6.16 -13.31
N LYS A 11 -1.55 -5.97 -12.38
CA LYS A 11 -2.86 -6.64 -12.39
C LYS A 11 -3.91 -5.69 -11.85
N LEU A 12 -5.03 -5.60 -12.56
CA LEU A 12 -6.21 -4.85 -12.12
C LEU A 12 -7.36 -5.83 -11.96
N ILE A 13 -8.01 -5.82 -10.79
CA ILE A 13 -9.15 -6.67 -10.48
C ILE A 13 -10.32 -5.74 -10.20
N THR A 14 -11.38 -5.83 -11.00
CA THR A 14 -12.52 -4.91 -10.96
C THR A 14 -13.82 -5.68 -10.89
N GLY A 15 -14.79 -5.13 -10.16
CA GLY A 15 -16.12 -5.73 -10.02
C GLY A 15 -16.64 -5.58 -8.59
N ARG A 16 -17.91 -5.90 -8.40
CA ARG A 16 -18.47 -6.08 -7.05
C ARG A 16 -17.69 -7.20 -6.36
N GLU A 17 -17.43 -7.03 -5.06
CA GLU A 17 -16.74 -8.04 -4.23
C GLU A 17 -15.31 -8.37 -4.68
N ALA A 18 -14.68 -7.55 -5.54
CA ALA A 18 -13.31 -7.77 -5.99
C ALA A 18 -12.28 -7.91 -4.85
N VAL A 19 -12.56 -7.32 -3.68
CA VAL A 19 -11.75 -7.47 -2.46
C VAL A 19 -11.57 -8.93 -2.03
N GLU A 20 -12.53 -9.83 -2.34
CA GLU A 20 -12.44 -11.25 -2.01
C GLU A 20 -11.28 -11.97 -2.72
N GLN A 21 -10.83 -11.43 -3.87
CA GLN A 21 -9.65 -11.95 -4.56
C GLN A 21 -8.36 -11.75 -3.74
N LEU A 22 -8.37 -10.89 -2.71
CA LEU A 22 -7.22 -10.70 -1.83
C LEU A 22 -6.75 -12.02 -1.20
N ALA A 23 -7.67 -12.93 -0.85
CA ALA A 23 -7.34 -14.24 -0.29
C ALA A 23 -6.49 -15.11 -1.25
N VAL A 24 -6.65 -14.91 -2.57
CA VAL A 24 -5.91 -15.61 -3.63
C VAL A 24 -4.61 -14.88 -3.97
N GLU A 25 -4.64 -13.54 -3.97
CA GLU A 25 -3.48 -12.73 -4.37
C GLU A 25 -2.36 -12.69 -3.33
N LEU A 26 -2.68 -12.77 -2.04
CA LEU A 26 -1.69 -12.76 -0.96
C LEU A 26 -0.67 -13.92 -1.09
N PRO A 27 -1.08 -15.20 -1.20
CA PRO A 27 -0.15 -16.30 -1.50
C PRO A 27 0.63 -16.11 -2.80
N ARG A 28 -0.04 -15.65 -3.87
CA ARG A 28 0.59 -15.45 -5.19
C ARG A 28 1.74 -14.44 -5.13
N LEU A 29 1.64 -13.46 -4.23
CA LEU A 29 2.65 -12.44 -3.99
C LEU A 29 3.62 -12.79 -2.86
N ASN A 30 3.49 -13.98 -2.25
CA ASN A 30 4.24 -14.41 -1.07
C ASN A 30 4.10 -13.47 0.14
N ILE A 31 2.89 -12.91 0.34
CA ILE A 31 2.56 -12.06 1.48
C ILE A 31 1.93 -12.92 2.58
N THR A 32 2.56 -12.96 3.75
CA THR A 32 2.14 -13.73 4.92
C THR A 32 1.87 -12.87 6.15
N ASN A 33 2.44 -11.67 6.21
CA ASN A 33 2.27 -10.69 7.28
C ASN A 33 2.17 -9.26 6.69
N PRO A 34 1.05 -8.88 6.05
CA PRO A 34 0.90 -7.54 5.47
C PRO A 34 0.77 -6.44 6.53
N LEU A 35 1.24 -5.24 6.19
CA LEU A 35 0.85 -4.00 6.85
C LEU A 35 -0.31 -3.35 6.07
N ILE A 36 -1.47 -3.22 6.69
CA ILE A 36 -2.59 -2.44 6.16
C ILE A 36 -2.33 -0.96 6.45
N VAL A 37 -2.37 -0.13 5.42
CA VAL A 37 -2.19 1.33 5.50
C VAL A 37 -3.53 1.98 5.19
N THR A 38 -4.09 2.71 6.15
CA THR A 38 -5.45 3.28 6.06
C THR A 38 -5.60 4.48 6.97
N ASP A 39 -6.75 5.15 6.92
CA ASP A 39 -7.08 6.24 7.84
C ASP A 39 -8.02 5.76 8.96
N SER A 40 -8.01 6.48 10.08
CA SER A 40 -8.83 6.13 11.24
C SER A 40 -10.35 6.21 10.99
N ILE A 41 -10.80 6.93 9.97
CA ILE A 41 -12.23 7.03 9.63
C ILE A 41 -12.69 5.72 8.99
N LEU A 42 -11.93 5.18 8.04
CA LEU A 42 -12.21 3.90 7.39
C LEU A 42 -12.06 2.71 8.34
N LEU A 43 -11.13 2.79 9.30
CA LEU A 43 -11.02 1.78 10.34
C LEU A 43 -12.29 1.80 11.22
N LYS A 44 -12.72 2.98 11.68
CA LYS A 44 -13.92 3.12 12.53
C LYS A 44 -15.23 2.82 11.82
N SER A 45 -15.30 3.00 10.49
CA SER A 45 -16.49 2.69 9.71
C SER A 45 -16.70 1.20 9.45
N GLY A 46 -15.70 0.36 9.75
CA GLY A 46 -15.70 -1.07 9.42
C GLY A 46 -15.38 -1.37 7.95
N THR A 47 -15.01 -0.37 7.14
CA THR A 47 -14.60 -0.61 5.74
C THR A 47 -13.36 -1.51 5.68
N VAL A 48 -12.41 -1.33 6.59
CA VAL A 48 -11.19 -2.13 6.67
C VAL A 48 -11.48 -3.58 7.09
N ASP A 49 -12.60 -3.85 7.77
CA ASP A 49 -12.97 -5.21 8.20
C ASP A 49 -13.20 -6.15 7.02
N HIS A 50 -13.69 -5.61 5.89
CA HIS A 50 -13.84 -6.37 4.65
C HIS A 50 -12.51 -6.88 4.10
N VAL A 51 -11.42 -6.14 4.33
CA VAL A 51 -10.06 -6.50 3.96
C VAL A 51 -9.48 -7.50 4.95
N ILE A 52 -9.62 -7.22 6.26
CA ILE A 52 -9.15 -8.10 7.34
C ILE A 52 -9.76 -9.50 7.20
N LYS A 53 -11.06 -9.59 6.87
CA LYS A 53 -11.75 -10.87 6.64
C LYS A 53 -11.05 -11.76 5.60
N GLN A 54 -10.42 -11.17 4.58
CA GLN A 54 -9.74 -11.93 3.51
C GLN A 54 -8.34 -12.39 3.90
N LEU A 55 -7.77 -11.87 4.99
CA LEU A 55 -6.46 -12.27 5.48
C LEU A 55 -6.51 -13.68 6.09
N GLY A 56 -7.67 -14.12 6.59
CA GLY A 56 -7.84 -15.39 7.28
C GLY A 56 -7.07 -15.39 8.60
N GLU A 57 -6.28 -16.43 8.83
CA GLU A 57 -5.44 -16.58 10.05
C GLU A 57 -4.05 -15.94 9.93
N ARG A 58 -3.77 -15.20 8.86
CA ARG A 58 -2.47 -14.53 8.68
C ARG A 58 -2.25 -13.50 9.76
N ALA A 59 -0.99 -13.35 10.20
CA ALA A 59 -0.58 -12.19 10.96
C ALA A 59 -0.77 -10.92 10.10
N TYR A 60 -1.04 -9.79 10.72
CA TYR A 60 -1.10 -8.50 10.03
C TYR A 60 -0.87 -7.36 11.00
N GLY A 61 -0.48 -6.21 10.45
CA GLY A 61 -0.43 -4.94 11.16
C GLY A 61 -1.41 -3.94 10.55
N ILE A 62 -1.76 -2.91 11.32
CA ILE A 62 -2.53 -1.77 10.82
C ILE A 62 -1.77 -0.50 11.17
N PHE A 63 -1.51 0.32 10.16
CA PHE A 63 -1.11 1.71 10.30
C PHE A 63 -2.32 2.59 9.92
N GLU A 64 -2.94 3.20 10.93
CA GLU A 64 -4.14 4.05 10.78
C GLU A 64 -3.83 5.57 10.79
N GLY A 65 -2.53 5.92 10.77
CA GLY A 65 -2.05 7.31 10.86
C GLY A 65 -2.08 8.08 9.53
N VAL A 66 -2.86 7.64 8.54
CA VAL A 66 -3.01 8.36 7.28
C VAL A 66 -3.83 9.62 7.52
N GLU A 67 -3.24 10.76 7.20
CA GLU A 67 -3.91 12.07 7.17
C GLU A 67 -3.97 12.60 5.73
N PRO A 68 -4.91 13.51 5.41
CA PRO A 68 -4.90 14.23 4.13
C PRO A 68 -3.58 15.01 3.94
N GLU A 69 -3.08 15.10 2.70
CA GLU A 69 -1.78 15.72 2.35
C GLU A 69 -0.59 15.08 3.09
N PRO A 70 -0.15 13.88 2.69
CA PRO A 70 0.78 13.07 3.48
C PRO A 70 2.15 13.73 3.62
N GLU A 71 2.53 14.04 4.86
CA GLU A 71 3.87 14.53 5.19
C GLU A 71 4.91 13.39 5.20
N ILE A 72 6.19 13.76 5.02
CA ILE A 72 7.35 12.85 5.09
C ILE A 72 7.33 12.04 6.39
N ALA A 73 7.01 12.69 7.51
CA ALA A 73 6.95 12.05 8.82
C ALA A 73 5.95 10.88 8.89
N ILE A 74 4.83 10.95 8.15
CA ILE A 74 3.84 9.87 8.10
C ILE A 74 4.39 8.67 7.34
N VAL A 75 5.09 8.90 6.23
CA VAL A 75 5.76 7.84 5.46
C VAL A 75 6.84 7.17 6.29
N GLU A 76 7.67 7.95 7.00
CA GLU A 76 8.71 7.43 7.88
C GLU A 76 8.12 6.62 9.06
N ALA A 77 7.06 7.13 9.69
CA ALA A 77 6.36 6.41 10.75
C ALA A 77 5.76 5.09 10.25
N CYS A 78 5.12 5.10 9.07
CA CYS A 78 4.57 3.90 8.45
C CYS A 78 5.68 2.92 8.04
N ALA A 79 6.81 3.40 7.54
CA ALA A 79 7.98 2.56 7.21
C ALA A 79 8.62 1.96 8.46
N ASN A 80 8.65 2.69 9.58
CA ASN A 80 9.10 2.16 10.86
C ASN A 80 8.14 1.06 11.37
N ALA A 81 6.82 1.27 11.30
CA ALA A 81 5.83 0.24 11.61
C ALA A 81 6.01 -1.00 10.73
N TYR A 82 6.23 -0.81 9.42
CA TYR A 82 6.51 -1.90 8.47
C TYR A 82 7.72 -2.76 8.91
N ARG A 83 8.85 -2.11 9.21
CA ARG A 83 10.10 -2.79 9.59
C ARG A 83 10.00 -3.47 10.96
N THR A 84 9.47 -2.77 11.96
CA THR A 84 9.39 -3.26 13.35
C THR A 84 8.36 -4.39 13.50
N GLY A 85 7.27 -4.35 12.73
CA GLY A 85 6.26 -5.41 12.69
C GLY A 85 6.67 -6.64 11.86
N GLY A 86 7.84 -6.62 11.22
CA GLY A 86 8.31 -7.74 10.38
C GLY A 86 7.38 -8.03 9.21
N HIS A 87 6.82 -6.98 8.60
CA HIS A 87 5.85 -7.10 7.53
C HIS A 87 6.52 -7.44 6.19
N ASP A 88 5.83 -8.19 5.34
CA ASP A 88 6.35 -8.69 4.05
C ASP A 88 5.58 -8.18 2.83
N GLY A 89 4.54 -7.38 3.05
CA GLY A 89 3.75 -6.73 2.01
C GLY A 89 2.95 -5.56 2.54
N LEU A 90 2.44 -4.72 1.64
CA LEU A 90 1.62 -3.56 1.96
C LEU A 90 0.24 -3.71 1.34
N ILE A 91 -0.79 -3.29 2.08
CA ILE A 91 -2.16 -3.17 1.58
C ILE A 91 -2.64 -1.75 1.85
N GLY A 92 -2.66 -0.90 0.81
CA GLY A 92 -3.21 0.46 0.91
C GLY A 92 -4.73 0.42 0.76
N VAL A 93 -5.48 0.80 1.80
CA VAL A 93 -6.95 0.81 1.81
C VAL A 93 -7.44 2.22 2.06
N GLY A 94 -7.99 2.86 1.04
CA GLY A 94 -8.51 4.22 1.18
C GLY A 94 -8.58 5.00 -0.14
N GLY A 95 -8.55 6.32 -0.02
CA GLY A 95 -8.35 7.22 -1.16
C GLY A 95 -6.88 7.36 -1.55
N GLY A 96 -6.56 8.40 -2.33
CA GLY A 96 -5.20 8.67 -2.83
C GLY A 96 -4.15 8.75 -1.72
N SER A 97 -4.42 9.43 -0.60
CA SER A 97 -3.45 9.58 0.50
C SER A 97 -2.98 8.25 1.09
N ALA A 98 -3.89 7.31 1.36
CA ALA A 98 -3.52 6.00 1.91
C ALA A 98 -2.68 5.19 0.90
N ILE A 99 -3.07 5.24 -0.37
CA ILE A 99 -2.37 4.53 -1.45
C ILE A 99 -0.98 5.15 -1.71
N ASP A 100 -0.88 6.47 -1.69
CA ASP A 100 0.39 7.19 -1.90
C ASP A 100 1.37 6.94 -0.75
N ILE A 101 0.92 6.93 0.50
CA ILE A 101 1.77 6.53 1.63
C ILE A 101 2.23 5.08 1.45
N ALA A 102 1.33 4.15 1.12
CA ALA A 102 1.70 2.75 0.93
C ALA A 102 2.73 2.57 -0.21
N LYS A 103 2.63 3.34 -1.31
CA LYS A 103 3.63 3.35 -2.39
C LYS A 103 4.96 3.95 -1.94
N ALA A 104 4.92 5.08 -1.24
CA ALA A 104 6.12 5.74 -0.75
C ALA A 104 6.89 4.82 0.20
N VAL A 105 6.17 4.15 1.12
CA VAL A 105 6.75 3.13 2.01
C VAL A 105 7.32 1.98 1.21
N ALA A 106 6.62 1.44 0.21
CA ALA A 106 7.15 0.37 -0.63
C ALA A 106 8.45 0.77 -1.33
N GLY A 107 8.56 2.01 -1.82
CA GLY A 107 9.79 2.54 -2.40
C GLY A 107 10.92 2.77 -1.39
N TYR A 108 10.56 3.13 -0.16
CA TYR A 108 11.49 3.59 0.88
C TYR A 108 12.05 2.49 1.78
N VAL A 109 11.29 1.44 2.08
CA VAL A 109 11.70 0.47 3.12
C VAL A 109 13.00 -0.27 2.81
N GLY A 110 13.35 -0.40 1.53
CA GLY A 110 14.62 -0.95 1.05
C GLY A 110 15.66 0.09 0.65
N HIS A 111 15.52 1.36 1.02
CA HIS A 111 16.50 2.42 0.80
C HIS A 111 17.29 2.70 2.08
N ASP A 112 18.60 2.87 1.92
CA ASP A 112 19.54 3.18 3.00
C ASP A 112 19.87 4.68 2.89
N GLY A 113 19.01 5.54 3.45
CA GLY A 113 19.16 7.01 3.34
C GLY A 113 17.89 7.77 3.71
N ALA A 114 17.92 9.08 3.47
CA ALA A 114 16.76 9.94 3.70
C ALA A 114 15.68 9.70 2.63
N LEU A 115 14.40 9.87 2.97
CA LEU A 115 13.28 9.65 2.03
C LEU A 115 13.37 10.63 0.84
N GLU A 116 13.83 11.84 1.09
CA GLU A 116 13.95 12.93 0.13
C GLU A 116 14.93 12.60 -1.01
N GLU A 117 15.89 11.70 -0.78
CA GLU A 117 16.79 11.21 -1.83
C GLU A 117 16.04 10.44 -2.93
N LEU A 118 14.84 9.94 -2.62
CA LEU A 118 13.98 9.23 -3.57
C LEU A 118 13.06 10.19 -4.34
N PHE A 119 13.11 11.50 -4.09
CA PHE A 119 12.28 12.47 -4.80
C PHE A 119 12.81 12.70 -6.22
N GLY A 120 11.91 12.57 -7.20
CA GLY A 120 12.22 12.74 -8.61
C GLY A 120 11.81 11.52 -9.44
N VAL A 121 12.37 11.44 -10.65
CA VAL A 121 12.05 10.37 -11.61
C VAL A 121 13.13 9.29 -11.53
N ASP A 122 12.70 8.01 -11.53
CA ASP A 122 13.57 6.83 -11.56
C ASP A 122 14.65 6.78 -10.44
N GLN A 123 14.35 7.36 -9.26
CA GLN A 123 15.25 7.33 -8.09
C GLN A 123 15.18 6.02 -7.32
N ILE A 124 14.06 5.30 -7.35
CA ILE A 124 13.90 3.98 -6.74
C ILE A 124 14.68 2.94 -7.56
N LYS A 125 15.87 2.53 -7.09
CA LYS A 125 16.77 1.60 -7.81
C LYS A 125 16.48 0.12 -7.55
N ARG A 126 15.87 -0.19 -6.41
CA ARG A 126 15.52 -1.56 -6.00
C ARG A 126 14.01 -1.67 -5.90
N LYS A 127 13.45 -2.78 -6.39
CA LYS A 127 12.02 -3.04 -6.26
C LYS A 127 11.68 -3.23 -4.77
N GLY A 128 10.67 -2.50 -4.31
CA GLY A 128 10.10 -2.64 -2.98
C GLY A 128 9.32 -3.93 -2.75
N PRO A 129 8.78 -4.13 -1.54
CA PRO A 129 7.88 -5.23 -1.25
C PRO A 129 6.61 -5.17 -2.13
N PRO A 130 5.90 -6.30 -2.28
CA PRO A 130 4.59 -6.33 -2.91
C PRO A 130 3.62 -5.32 -2.27
N LEU A 131 2.87 -4.61 -3.12
CA LEU A 131 1.84 -3.67 -2.72
C LEU A 131 0.52 -4.03 -3.41
N ILE A 132 -0.56 -4.08 -2.64
CA ILE A 132 -1.94 -4.18 -3.13
C ILE A 132 -2.66 -2.88 -2.78
N ALA A 133 -3.29 -2.24 -3.76
CA ALA A 133 -4.10 -1.03 -3.55
C ALA A 133 -5.60 -1.38 -3.64
N ILE A 134 -6.37 -0.94 -2.64
CA ILE A 134 -7.81 -1.15 -2.52
C ILE A 134 -8.46 0.23 -2.41
N PRO A 135 -8.83 0.85 -3.53
CA PRO A 135 -9.42 2.18 -3.53
C PRO A 135 -10.83 2.17 -2.95
N THR A 136 -11.13 3.10 -2.03
CA THR A 136 -12.47 3.27 -1.43
C THR A 136 -13.24 4.47 -1.99
N THR A 137 -12.61 5.25 -2.87
CA THR A 137 -13.24 6.38 -3.55
C THR A 137 -13.27 6.15 -5.07
N ALA A 138 -14.32 6.62 -5.73
CA ALA A 138 -14.41 6.65 -7.20
C ALA A 138 -13.66 7.89 -7.73
N GLY A 139 -12.35 7.97 -7.47
CA GLY A 139 -11.51 9.14 -7.76
C GLY A 139 -10.01 8.86 -7.72
N THR A 140 -9.21 9.90 -7.93
CA THR A 140 -7.73 10.00 -8.03
C THR A 140 -7.04 9.10 -9.07
N GLY A 141 -7.38 7.82 -9.17
CA GLY A 141 -6.63 6.86 -9.99
C GLY A 141 -5.20 6.65 -9.49
N SER A 142 -4.93 6.95 -8.20
CA SER A 142 -3.64 6.69 -7.55
C SER A 142 -3.33 5.20 -7.68
#